data_AF-A0A923RI36-F1
#
_entry.id   AF-A0A923RI36-F1
#
_cell.length_a   1.000
_cell.length_b   1.000
_cell.length_c   1.000
_cell.angle_alpha   90.00
_cell.angle_beta   90.00
_cell.angle_gamma   90.00
#
_symmetry.space_group_name_H-M   'P 1'
#
loop_
_entity.id
_entity.type
_entity.pdbx_description
1 polymer ?
#
loop_
_entity_poly.entity_id
_entity_poly.type
_entity_poly.pdbx_seq_one_letter_code
_entity_poly.pdbx_strand_id
1 'polypeptide(L)'
;MGSRIMHFIIAKRIAEEIGINNQMAFLLGGVAPDAVYPKNKSHFLKGSEKDYSTTIEIDTFLQKYPERTDYVLGYYTHLIADDVWMNGFYFSWLKNRMDQDQTLLEQYHGDFRLLNAKLLQQYSISASMLDNLTLEHIHDLEEVKVSDVENFIPYLKGDMDYPQEHVDAELNVFTFLQMVGYVETCIERGVLKLQELEKC
;
A
#
# COMPACT_ATOMS: atom_id res chain seq x y z
N MET A 1 6.03 5.85 -0.54
CA MET A 1 4.88 4.97 -0.82
C MET A 1 3.61 5.61 -0.34
N GLY A 2 2.48 5.11 -0.83
CA GLY A 2 1.17 5.49 -0.29
C GLY A 2 1.06 5.14 1.19
N SER A 3 -0.07 5.50 1.82
CA SER A 3 -0.31 5.08 3.20
C SER A 3 -0.69 3.61 3.27
N ARG A 4 -0.44 3.01 4.45
CA ARG A 4 -0.84 1.63 4.79
C ARG A 4 -2.33 1.38 4.53
N ILE A 5 -3.16 2.39 4.79
CA ILE A 5 -4.60 2.37 4.53
C ILE A 5 -4.92 2.32 3.04
N MET A 6 -4.20 3.08 2.20
CA MET A 6 -4.37 2.99 0.75
C MET A 6 -4.07 1.56 0.26
N HIS A 7 -2.96 0.96 0.69
CA HIS A 7 -2.61 -0.41 0.33
C HIS A 7 -3.65 -1.43 0.80
N PHE A 8 -4.17 -1.27 2.02
CA PHE A 8 -5.26 -2.11 2.53
C PHE A 8 -6.54 -1.98 1.69
N ILE A 9 -6.96 -0.75 1.35
CA ILE A 9 -8.14 -0.48 0.51
C ILE A 9 -7.97 -1.15 -0.86
N ILE A 10 -6.81 -0.95 -1.50
CA ILE A 10 -6.49 -1.51 -2.81
C ILE A 10 -6.58 -3.04 -2.76
N ALA A 11 -5.89 -3.68 -1.81
CA ALA A 11 -5.90 -5.13 -1.68
C ALA A 11 -7.32 -5.67 -1.43
N LYS A 12 -8.11 -5.00 -0.59
CA LYS A 12 -9.49 -5.40 -0.30
C LYS A 12 -10.36 -5.37 -1.54
N ARG A 13 -10.31 -4.26 -2.29
CA ARG A 13 -11.13 -4.08 -3.49
C ARG A 13 -10.76 -5.06 -4.60
N ILE A 14 -9.46 -5.32 -4.79
CA ILE A 14 -9.00 -6.36 -5.71
C ILE A 14 -9.52 -7.74 -5.29
N ALA A 15 -9.39 -8.11 -4.02
CA ALA A 15 -9.83 -9.41 -3.52
C ALA A 15 -11.33 -9.65 -3.72
N GLU A 16 -12.15 -8.61 -3.58
CA GLU A 16 -13.59 -8.65 -3.86
C GLU A 16 -13.92 -8.79 -5.34
N GLU A 17 -13.13 -8.17 -6.23
CA GLU A 17 -13.40 -8.15 -7.67
C GLU A 17 -13.10 -9.49 -8.36
N ILE A 18 -12.00 -10.15 -7.99
CA ILE A 18 -11.54 -11.38 -8.66
C ILE A 18 -11.80 -12.66 -7.87
N GLY A 19 -12.39 -12.57 -6.67
CA GLY A 19 -12.77 -13.74 -5.88
C GLY A 19 -11.59 -14.55 -5.33
N ILE A 20 -10.65 -13.86 -4.66
CA ILE A 20 -9.50 -14.51 -4.00
C ILE A 20 -9.95 -15.58 -3.00
N ASN A 21 -9.27 -16.74 -3.00
CA ASN A 21 -9.60 -17.89 -2.15
C ASN A 21 -9.46 -17.57 -0.66
N ASN A 22 -8.27 -17.16 -0.23
CA ASN A 22 -8.00 -16.68 1.13
C ASN A 22 -7.82 -15.17 1.14
N GLN A 23 -8.92 -14.46 1.29
CA GLN A 23 -8.93 -12.99 1.31
C GLN A 23 -8.09 -12.43 2.46
N MET A 24 -8.06 -13.06 3.63
CA MET A 24 -7.30 -12.53 4.77
C MET A 24 -5.79 -12.60 4.52
N ALA A 25 -5.30 -13.72 4.00
CA ALA A 25 -3.91 -13.86 3.60
C ALA A 25 -3.54 -12.83 2.53
N PHE A 26 -4.40 -12.59 1.54
CA PHE A 26 -4.18 -11.57 0.51
C PHE A 26 -4.13 -10.15 1.08
N LEU A 27 -5.07 -9.79 1.96
CA LEU A 27 -5.09 -8.48 2.63
C LEU A 27 -3.81 -8.25 3.44
N LEU A 28 -3.38 -9.26 4.21
CA LEU A 28 -2.15 -9.22 4.98
C LEU A 28 -0.92 -9.09 4.08
N GLY A 29 -0.91 -9.79 2.94
CA GLY A 29 0.11 -9.64 1.91
C GLY A 29 0.18 -8.21 1.38
N GLY A 30 -0.98 -7.61 1.10
CA GLY A 30 -1.11 -6.25 0.59
C GLY A 30 -0.56 -5.16 1.52
N VAL A 31 -0.36 -5.45 2.80
CA VAL A 31 0.22 -4.50 3.77
C VAL A 31 1.56 -4.95 4.35
N ALA A 32 1.98 -6.20 4.10
CA ALA A 32 3.20 -6.77 4.66
C ALA A 32 4.48 -5.98 4.36
N PRO A 33 4.69 -5.37 3.18
CA PRO A 33 5.91 -4.60 2.92
C PRO A 33 6.16 -3.45 3.89
N ASP A 34 5.07 -2.84 4.39
CA ASP A 34 5.11 -1.71 5.32
C ASP A 34 5.43 -2.11 6.77
N ALA A 35 5.47 -3.41 7.07
CA ALA A 35 5.73 -3.94 8.40
C ALA A 35 7.22 -3.87 8.82
N VAL A 36 8.14 -3.61 7.87
CA VAL A 36 9.58 -3.71 8.10
C VAL A 36 10.30 -2.40 7.81
N TYR A 37 11.38 -2.15 8.58
CA TYR A 37 12.33 -1.07 8.33
C TYR A 37 13.78 -1.61 8.44
N PRO A 38 14.72 -1.22 7.55
CA PRO A 38 14.56 -0.30 6.43
C PRO A 38 13.76 -0.89 5.25
N LYS A 39 12.99 -0.04 4.58
CA LYS A 39 12.00 -0.41 3.56
C LYS A 39 12.56 -0.92 2.23
N ASN A 40 13.85 -0.73 1.97
CA ASN A 40 14.43 -0.97 0.65
C ASN A 40 14.24 -2.40 0.16
N LYS A 41 14.37 -3.39 1.05
CA LYS A 41 14.19 -4.80 0.70
C LYS A 41 12.72 -5.14 0.50
N SER A 42 11.86 -4.77 1.45
CA SER A 42 10.44 -5.12 1.41
C SER A 42 9.67 -4.42 0.29
N HIS A 43 10.09 -3.25 -0.14
CA HIS A 43 9.49 -2.58 -1.29
C HIS A 43 10.20 -2.86 -2.61
N PHE A 44 11.17 -3.79 -2.65
CA PHE A 44 11.93 -4.15 -3.85
C PHE A 44 12.53 -2.94 -4.57
N LEU A 45 13.06 -1.99 -3.78
CA LEU A 45 13.65 -0.75 -4.30
C LEU A 45 15.00 -1.01 -4.96
N LYS A 46 15.19 -0.46 -6.15
CA LYS A 46 16.47 -0.41 -6.86
C LYS A 46 16.77 0.98 -7.34
N GLY A 47 18.04 1.29 -7.55
CA GLY A 47 18.50 2.63 -7.92
C GLY A 47 18.88 3.44 -6.69
N SER A 48 18.78 4.75 -6.79
CA SER A 48 19.24 5.67 -5.75
C SER A 48 18.30 6.88 -5.62
N GLU A 49 17.96 7.21 -4.38
CA GLU A 49 17.21 8.44 -4.10
C GLU A 49 18.03 9.70 -4.42
N LYS A 50 19.36 9.61 -4.45
CA LYS A 50 20.25 10.77 -4.67
C LYS A 50 20.24 11.25 -6.13
N ASP A 51 20.09 10.33 -7.07
CA ASP A 51 20.04 10.63 -8.51
C ASP A 51 18.63 10.47 -9.09
N TYR A 52 17.64 10.25 -8.21
CA TYR A 52 16.24 10.09 -8.56
C TYR A 52 15.95 8.91 -9.51
N SER A 53 16.77 7.86 -9.45
CA SER A 53 16.60 6.63 -10.26
C SER A 53 15.86 5.50 -9.54
N THR A 54 15.34 5.75 -8.34
CA THR A 54 14.63 4.73 -7.56
C THR A 54 13.46 4.16 -8.38
N THR A 55 13.35 2.83 -8.43
CA THR A 55 12.28 2.07 -9.11
C THR A 55 11.88 0.84 -8.28
N ILE A 56 10.72 0.24 -8.59
CA ILE A 56 10.24 -1.02 -7.99
C ILE A 56 10.54 -2.19 -8.93
N GLU A 57 11.28 -3.19 -8.44
CA GLU A 57 11.61 -4.40 -9.21
C GLU A 57 10.53 -5.48 -9.04
N ILE A 58 9.33 -5.18 -9.54
CA ILE A 58 8.14 -6.05 -9.43
C ILE A 58 8.40 -7.46 -9.99
N ASP A 59 9.05 -7.56 -11.15
CA ASP A 59 9.32 -8.85 -11.80
C ASP A 59 10.29 -9.72 -10.99
N THR A 60 11.25 -9.08 -10.30
CA THR A 60 12.18 -9.77 -9.41
C THR A 60 11.45 -10.42 -8.24
N PHE A 61 10.43 -9.75 -7.68
CA PHE A 61 9.58 -10.34 -6.64
C PHE A 61 8.86 -11.60 -7.13
N LEU A 62 8.20 -11.54 -8.29
CA LEU A 62 7.49 -12.70 -8.84
C LEU A 62 8.41 -13.87 -9.18
N GLN A 63 9.61 -13.60 -9.68
CA GLN A 63 10.61 -14.65 -9.95
C GLN A 63 11.10 -15.31 -8.66
N LYS A 64 11.22 -14.53 -7.58
CA LYS A 64 11.65 -15.01 -6.27
C LYS A 64 10.59 -15.90 -5.59
N TYR A 65 9.31 -15.63 -5.81
CA TYR A 65 8.19 -16.32 -5.17
C TYR A 65 7.23 -16.98 -6.19
N PRO A 66 7.63 -18.09 -6.82
CA PRO A 66 6.86 -18.71 -7.90
C PRO A 66 5.59 -19.44 -7.43
N GLU A 67 5.48 -19.78 -6.14
CA GLU A 67 4.32 -20.50 -5.59
C GLU A 67 3.04 -19.65 -5.55
N ARG A 68 3.16 -18.31 -5.66
CA ARG A 68 2.05 -17.36 -5.85
C ARG A 68 0.85 -17.63 -4.95
N THR A 69 1.08 -17.88 -3.66
CA THR A 69 0.00 -17.99 -2.68
C THR A 69 -0.77 -16.68 -2.58
N ASP A 70 -1.99 -16.70 -2.04
CA ASP A 70 -2.79 -15.47 -1.89
C ASP A 70 -2.04 -14.38 -1.10
N TYR A 71 -1.25 -14.76 -0.09
CA TYR A 71 -0.35 -13.84 0.62
C TYR A 71 0.70 -13.18 -0.30
N VAL A 72 1.35 -13.98 -1.15
CA VAL A 72 2.33 -13.48 -2.13
C VAL A 72 1.67 -12.60 -3.18
N LEU A 73 0.47 -12.96 -3.65
CA LEU A 73 -0.29 -12.15 -4.61
C LEU A 73 -0.78 -10.83 -4.01
N GLY A 74 -1.15 -10.81 -2.73
CA GLY A 74 -1.41 -9.58 -1.99
C GLY A 74 -0.20 -8.65 -2.00
N TYR A 75 0.97 -9.18 -1.61
CA TYR A 75 2.23 -8.45 -1.62
C TYR A 75 2.59 -7.94 -3.01
N TYR A 76 2.35 -8.74 -4.05
CA TYR A 76 2.54 -8.33 -5.43
C TYR A 76 1.71 -7.09 -5.79
N THR A 77 0.44 -7.03 -5.37
CA THR A 77 -0.40 -5.84 -5.62
C THR A 77 0.06 -4.60 -4.83
N HIS A 78 0.70 -4.78 -3.67
CA HIS A 78 1.36 -3.68 -2.97
C HIS A 78 2.46 -3.06 -3.83
N LEU A 79 3.34 -3.88 -4.41
CA LEU A 79 4.44 -3.41 -5.25
C LEU A 79 3.94 -2.72 -6.52
N ILE A 80 2.81 -3.17 -7.09
CA ILE A 80 2.14 -2.47 -8.20
C ILE A 80 1.68 -1.07 -7.76
N ALA A 81 1.05 -0.96 -6.60
CA ALA A 81 0.58 0.32 -6.08
C ALA A 81 1.76 1.28 -5.82
N ASP A 82 2.87 0.77 -5.29
CA ASP A 82 4.09 1.53 -5.10
C ASP A 82 4.70 2.04 -6.41
N ASP A 83 4.72 1.20 -7.45
CA ASP A 83 5.16 1.61 -8.79
C ASP A 83 4.27 2.74 -9.33
N VAL A 84 2.95 2.63 -9.19
CA VAL A 84 2.03 3.73 -9.56
C VAL A 84 2.34 5.00 -8.75
N TRP A 85 2.56 4.87 -7.45
CA TRP A 85 2.86 6.00 -6.58
C TRP A 85 4.13 6.74 -7.01
N MET A 86 5.18 5.99 -7.34
CA MET A 86 6.45 6.55 -7.77
C MET A 86 6.40 7.20 -9.15
N ASN A 87 5.57 6.67 -10.05
CA ASN A 87 5.38 7.22 -11.39
C ASN A 87 4.26 8.28 -11.49
N GLY A 88 3.52 8.54 -10.42
CA GLY A 88 2.37 9.46 -10.43
C GLY A 88 2.41 10.58 -9.39
N PHE A 89 3.01 10.35 -8.22
CA PHE A 89 2.95 11.26 -7.08
C PHE A 89 4.32 11.61 -6.51
N TYR A 90 5.17 10.62 -6.28
CA TYR A 90 6.49 10.83 -5.69
C TYR A 90 7.57 11.15 -6.73
N PHE A 91 7.31 12.17 -7.55
CA PHE A 91 8.27 12.61 -8.54
C PHE A 91 9.48 13.32 -7.91
N SER A 92 10.60 13.29 -8.63
CA SER A 92 11.85 13.93 -8.26
C SER A 92 11.70 15.40 -7.87
N TRP A 93 10.80 16.14 -8.54
CA TRP A 93 10.56 17.55 -8.26
C TRP A 93 9.88 17.76 -6.90
N LEU A 94 8.91 16.90 -6.52
CA LEU A 94 8.20 17.02 -5.24
C LEU A 94 9.14 16.69 -4.09
N LYS A 95 9.92 15.61 -4.22
CA LYS A 95 11.00 15.27 -3.28
C LYS A 95 11.94 16.46 -3.10
N ASN A 96 12.41 17.04 -4.21
CA ASN A 96 13.32 18.16 -4.15
C ASN A 96 12.72 19.37 -3.41
N ARG A 97 11.43 19.67 -3.59
CA ARG A 97 10.77 20.74 -2.83
C ARG A 97 10.67 20.42 -1.34
N MET A 98 10.30 19.20 -0.98
CA MET A 98 10.24 18.76 0.42
C MET A 98 11.61 18.80 1.12
N ASP A 99 12.69 18.48 0.41
CA ASP A 99 14.05 18.58 0.95
C ASP A 99 14.47 20.03 1.25
N GLN A 100 13.81 21.03 0.63
CA GLN A 100 14.13 22.45 0.78
C GLN A 100 13.10 23.21 1.63
N ASP A 101 11.92 22.63 1.86
CA ASP A 101 10.82 23.24 2.59
C ASP A 101 10.24 22.25 3.61
N GLN A 102 10.67 22.44 4.87
CA GLN A 102 10.21 21.64 5.99
C GLN A 102 8.69 21.76 6.22
N THR A 103 8.10 22.91 5.91
CA THR A 103 6.64 23.11 6.04
C THR A 103 5.90 22.25 5.03
N LEU A 104 6.38 22.22 3.79
CA LEU A 104 5.82 21.36 2.76
C LEU A 104 5.96 19.87 3.12
N LEU A 105 7.09 19.46 3.69
CA LEU A 105 7.29 18.08 4.15
C LEU A 105 6.29 17.71 5.26
N GLU A 106 6.08 18.61 6.23
CA GLU A 106 5.10 18.42 7.31
C GLU A 106 3.66 18.36 6.78
N GLN A 107 3.31 19.22 5.82
CA GLN A 107 2.02 19.21 5.14
C GLN A 107 1.80 17.92 4.34
N TYR A 108 2.82 17.47 3.60
CA TYR A 108 2.79 16.19 2.86
C TYR A 108 2.52 15.01 3.79
N HIS A 109 3.22 14.94 4.92
CA HIS A 109 2.98 13.90 5.93
C HIS A 109 1.63 14.08 6.65
N GLY A 110 1.20 15.32 6.87
CA GLY A 110 -0.07 15.65 7.49
C GLY A 110 -1.27 15.18 6.67
N ASP A 111 -1.20 15.37 5.35
CA ASP A 111 -2.27 14.96 4.43
C ASP A 111 -2.55 13.46 4.49
N PHE A 112 -1.56 12.59 4.74
CA PHE A 112 -1.85 11.14 4.85
C PHE A 112 -2.84 10.80 5.97
N ARG A 113 -2.82 11.52 7.10
CA ARG A 113 -3.82 11.30 8.18
C ARG A 113 -5.23 11.69 7.74
N LEU A 114 -5.34 12.81 7.01
CA LEU A 114 -6.62 13.29 6.48
C LEU A 114 -7.12 12.37 5.35
N LEU A 115 -6.21 11.93 4.48
CA LEU A 115 -6.50 11.00 3.40
C LEU A 115 -6.94 9.64 3.92
N ASN A 116 -6.32 9.11 4.98
CA ASN A 116 -6.79 7.87 5.60
C ASN A 116 -8.27 7.98 6.01
N ALA A 117 -8.65 9.05 6.72
CA ALA A 117 -10.03 9.30 7.13
C ALA A 117 -10.99 9.39 5.92
N LYS A 118 -10.66 10.25 4.95
CA LYS A 118 -11.48 10.47 3.74
C LYS A 118 -11.66 9.20 2.91
N LEU A 119 -10.57 8.45 2.70
CA LEU A 119 -10.59 7.22 1.93
C LEU A 119 -11.34 6.10 2.68
N LEU A 120 -11.14 5.93 3.98
CA LEU A 120 -11.89 4.93 4.76
C LEU A 120 -13.40 5.18 4.67
N GLN A 121 -13.85 6.45 4.73
CA GLN A 121 -15.24 6.79 4.52
C GLN A 121 -15.72 6.49 3.08
N GLN A 122 -14.97 6.96 2.07
CA GLN A 122 -15.29 6.76 0.65
C GLN A 122 -15.45 5.27 0.28
N TYR A 123 -14.61 4.42 0.84
CA TYR A 123 -14.61 2.97 0.58
C TYR A 123 -15.40 2.15 1.60
N SER A 124 -16.06 2.80 2.57
CA SER A 124 -16.83 2.15 3.64
C SER A 124 -16.04 1.08 4.40
N ILE A 125 -14.78 1.37 4.73
CA ILE A 125 -13.88 0.47 5.48
C ILE A 125 -13.81 0.91 6.94
N SER A 126 -13.92 -0.06 7.85
CA SER A 126 -13.82 0.14 9.29
C SER A 126 -12.87 -0.87 9.94
N ALA A 127 -12.34 -0.51 11.11
CA ALA A 127 -11.44 -1.36 11.90
C ALA A 127 -12.04 -2.73 12.25
N SER A 128 -13.38 -2.84 12.31
CA SER A 128 -14.08 -4.10 12.58
C SER A 128 -13.81 -5.19 11.52
N MET A 129 -13.38 -4.81 10.32
CA MET A 129 -12.95 -5.76 9.29
C MET A 129 -11.70 -6.55 9.70
N LEU A 130 -10.94 -6.04 10.68
CA LEU A 130 -9.73 -6.65 11.22
C LEU A 130 -9.97 -7.36 12.57
N ASP A 131 -11.22 -7.49 13.04
CA ASP A 131 -11.54 -8.12 14.33
C ASP A 131 -11.37 -9.64 14.29
N ASN A 132 -11.68 -10.27 13.15
CA ASN A 132 -11.55 -11.70 12.93
C ASN A 132 -10.31 -12.05 12.09
N LEU A 133 -9.27 -11.20 12.17
CA LEU A 133 -8.03 -11.43 11.45
C LEU A 133 -7.35 -12.70 11.96
N THR A 134 -6.92 -13.53 11.02
CA THR A 134 -6.15 -14.75 11.26
C THR A 134 -4.81 -14.66 10.52
N LEU A 135 -3.75 -15.14 11.15
CA LEU A 135 -2.42 -15.30 10.54
C LEU A 135 -2.27 -16.69 9.88
N GLU A 136 -3.37 -17.44 9.74
CA GLU A 136 -3.38 -18.66 8.97
C GLU A 136 -3.09 -18.38 7.49
N HIS A 137 -2.33 -19.26 6.85
CA HIS A 137 -1.96 -19.19 5.43
C HIS A 137 -1.02 -18.04 5.01
N ILE A 138 -0.50 -17.25 5.96
CA ILE A 138 0.70 -16.44 5.74
C ILE A 138 1.95 -17.21 6.17
N HIS A 139 3.10 -16.86 5.59
CA HIS A 139 4.37 -17.52 5.86
C HIS A 139 5.52 -16.52 5.78
N ASP A 140 6.69 -16.88 6.32
CA ASP A 140 7.86 -16.02 6.28
C ASP A 140 8.35 -15.83 4.84
N LEU A 141 8.55 -14.57 4.46
CA LEU A 141 9.34 -14.19 3.30
C LEU A 141 10.77 -13.85 3.75
N GLU A 142 11.66 -13.62 2.79
CA GLU A 142 13.03 -13.19 3.14
C GLU A 142 13.01 -11.77 3.69
N GLU A 143 12.18 -10.91 3.10
CA GLU A 143 12.06 -9.49 3.40
C GLU A 143 11.19 -9.20 4.63
N VAL A 144 10.19 -10.05 4.91
CA VAL A 144 9.16 -9.82 5.92
C VAL A 144 8.82 -11.12 6.64
N LYS A 145 8.95 -11.13 7.97
CA LYS A 145 8.53 -12.27 8.81
C LYS A 145 7.08 -12.14 9.21
N VAL A 146 6.44 -13.28 9.48
CA VAL A 146 5.06 -13.33 10.00
C VAL A 146 4.94 -12.50 11.28
N SER A 147 5.96 -12.55 12.15
CA SER A 147 6.01 -11.73 13.37
C SER A 147 6.04 -10.23 13.10
N ASP A 148 6.64 -9.79 11.99
CA ASP A 148 6.67 -8.37 11.62
C ASP A 148 5.26 -7.90 11.25
N VAL A 149 4.55 -8.71 10.45
CA VAL A 149 3.15 -8.46 10.07
C VAL A 149 2.24 -8.47 11.30
N GLU A 150 2.41 -9.44 12.19
CA GLU A 150 1.65 -9.51 13.46
C GLU A 150 1.81 -8.24 14.29
N ASN A 151 3.05 -7.78 14.48
CA ASN A 151 3.36 -6.56 15.22
C ASN A 151 2.91 -5.28 14.51
N PHE A 152 2.66 -5.36 13.20
CA PHE A 152 2.22 -4.23 12.39
C PHE A 152 0.70 -3.98 12.46
N ILE A 153 -0.11 -5.02 12.71
CA ILE A 153 -1.58 -4.92 12.73
C ILE A 153 -2.11 -3.83 13.69
N PRO A 154 -1.59 -3.66 14.92
CA PRO A 154 -2.04 -2.58 15.80
C PRO A 154 -1.89 -1.19 15.19
N TYR A 155 -0.84 -0.96 14.39
CA TYR A 155 -0.63 0.33 13.71
C TYR A 155 -1.63 0.52 12.57
N LEU A 156 -1.88 -0.53 11.78
CA LEU A 156 -2.91 -0.49 10.74
C LEU A 156 -4.30 -0.19 11.34
N LYS A 157 -4.65 -0.83 12.46
CA LYS A 157 -5.88 -0.53 13.21
C LYS A 157 -5.90 0.90 13.73
N GLY A 158 -4.78 1.38 14.27
CA GLY A 158 -4.65 2.75 14.75
C GLY A 158 -4.84 3.79 13.63
N ASP A 159 -4.36 3.51 12.42
CA ASP A 159 -4.55 4.37 11.25
C ASP A 159 -6.03 4.42 10.77
N MET A 160 -6.89 3.53 11.26
CA MET A 160 -8.34 3.53 11.04
C MET A 160 -9.13 4.29 12.12
N ASP A 161 -8.48 4.67 13.22
CA ASP A 161 -9.06 5.50 14.26
C ASP A 161 -8.76 6.97 13.96
N TYR A 162 -9.79 7.74 13.62
CA TYR A 162 -9.65 9.13 13.23
C TYR A 162 -10.78 10.00 13.78
N PRO A 163 -10.50 11.25 14.17
CA PRO A 163 -11.52 12.25 14.43
C PRO A 163 -12.39 12.49 13.20
N GLN A 164 -13.71 12.60 13.39
CA GLN A 164 -14.64 12.85 12.28
C GLN A 164 -14.30 14.14 11.50
N GLU A 165 -13.72 15.14 12.16
CA GLU A 165 -13.25 16.39 11.53
C GLU A 165 -12.20 16.17 10.43
N HIS A 166 -11.42 15.08 10.47
CA HIS A 166 -10.44 14.78 9.43
C HIS A 166 -11.09 14.47 8.08
N VAL A 167 -12.34 13.99 8.08
CA VAL A 167 -13.10 13.68 6.87
C VAL A 167 -13.40 14.94 6.07
N ASP A 168 -13.67 16.05 6.74
CA ASP A 168 -14.05 17.32 6.10
C ASP A 168 -12.87 18.31 6.00
N ALA A 169 -11.77 18.05 6.70
CA ALA A 169 -10.58 18.91 6.68
C ALA A 169 -9.97 19.08 5.27
N GLU A 170 -9.51 20.29 4.96
CA GLU A 170 -8.83 20.57 3.70
C GLU A 170 -7.46 19.89 3.63
N LEU A 171 -7.10 19.44 2.43
CA LEU A 171 -5.77 18.89 2.13
C LEU A 171 -4.83 20.02 1.70
N ASN A 172 -3.53 19.86 1.95
CA ASN A 172 -2.52 20.89 1.70
C ASN A 172 -1.70 20.63 0.44
N VAL A 173 -1.37 19.38 0.19
CA VAL A 173 -0.46 18.95 -0.90
C VAL A 173 -1.22 18.19 -1.97
N PHE A 174 -2.14 17.32 -1.56
CA PHE A 174 -2.92 16.49 -2.49
C PHE A 174 -4.34 17.02 -2.68
N THR A 175 -4.98 16.61 -3.77
CA THR A 175 -6.44 16.71 -3.87
C THR A 175 -7.06 15.35 -3.61
N PHE A 176 -8.27 15.33 -3.05
CA PHE A 176 -8.95 14.06 -2.78
C PHE A 176 -9.28 13.29 -4.07
N LEU A 177 -9.68 13.99 -5.13
CA LEU A 177 -9.95 13.39 -6.44
C LEU A 177 -8.72 12.68 -7.02
N GLN A 178 -7.52 13.26 -6.88
CA GLN A 178 -6.28 12.61 -7.29
C GLN A 178 -6.02 11.32 -6.51
N MET A 179 -6.31 11.29 -5.21
CA MET A 179 -6.11 10.10 -4.39
C MET A 179 -7.12 8.99 -4.68
N VAL A 180 -8.38 9.34 -4.97
CA VAL A 180 -9.36 8.37 -5.47
C VAL A 180 -8.88 7.80 -6.82
N GLY A 181 -8.43 8.67 -7.73
CA GLY A 181 -7.89 8.24 -9.02
C GLY A 181 -6.68 7.31 -8.88
N TYR A 182 -5.78 7.59 -7.93
CA TYR A 182 -4.66 6.70 -7.58
C TYR A 182 -5.14 5.33 -7.13
N VAL A 183 -6.04 5.28 -6.14
CA VAL A 183 -6.54 4.02 -5.57
C VAL A 183 -7.24 3.18 -6.64
N GLU A 184 -8.16 3.76 -7.40
CA GLU A 184 -8.89 3.04 -8.47
C GLU A 184 -7.93 2.56 -9.57
N THR A 185 -6.95 3.37 -9.98
CA THR A 185 -5.94 2.95 -10.97
C THR A 185 -5.11 1.77 -10.46
N CYS A 186 -4.74 1.76 -9.18
CA CYS A 186 -4.01 0.65 -8.56
C CYS A 186 -4.86 -0.64 -8.53
N ILE A 187 -6.17 -0.52 -8.26
CA ILE A 187 -7.10 -1.65 -8.30
C ILE A 187 -7.16 -2.21 -9.71
N GLU A 188 -7.44 -1.38 -10.72
CA GLU A 188 -7.51 -1.78 -12.13
C GLU A 188 -6.21 -2.45 -12.60
N ARG A 189 -5.05 -1.83 -12.33
CA ARG A 189 -3.75 -2.41 -12.70
C ARG A 189 -3.50 -3.74 -11.97
N GLY A 190 -3.83 -3.81 -10.68
CA GLY A 190 -3.67 -5.03 -9.88
C GLY A 190 -4.51 -6.18 -10.43
N VAL A 191 -5.78 -5.95 -10.71
CA VAL A 191 -6.70 -6.93 -11.33
C VAL A 191 -6.16 -7.41 -12.69
N LEU A 192 -5.79 -6.48 -13.57
CA LEU A 192 -5.23 -6.81 -14.89
C LEU A 192 -3.98 -7.69 -14.76
N LYS A 193 -3.05 -7.33 -13.86
CA LYS A 193 -1.82 -8.09 -13.65
C LYS A 193 -2.07 -9.48 -13.08
N LEU A 194 -2.98 -9.63 -12.12
CA LEU A 194 -3.34 -10.94 -11.58
C LEU A 194 -3.98 -11.83 -12.66
N GLN A 195 -4.87 -11.29 -13.48
CA GLN A 195 -5.48 -12.02 -14.61
C GLN A 195 -4.47 -12.42 -15.70
N GLU A 196 -3.40 -11.63 -15.92
CA GLU A 196 -2.30 -12.00 -16.80
C GLU A 196 -1.51 -13.21 -16.28
N LEU A 197 -1.39 -13.34 -14.94
CA LEU A 197 -0.68 -14.46 -14.31
C LEU A 197 -1.44 -15.78 -14.38
N GLU A 198 -2.77 -15.76 -14.42
CA GLU A 198 -3.61 -16.97 -14.56
C GLU A 198 -3.58 -17.57 -15.97
N LYS A 199 -3.21 -16.76 -16.97
CA LYS A 199 -3.13 -17.18 -18.39
C LYS A 199 -1.78 -17.79 -18.77
N CYS A 200 -0.80 -17.73 -17.88
CA CYS A 200 0.56 -18.22 -18.08
C CYS A 200 0.79 -19.55 -17.35
#